data_AF-A0A1C5KH66-F1
#
_entry.id   AF-A0A1C5KH66-F1
#
_cell.length_a   1.000
_cell.length_b   1.000
_cell.length_c   1.000
_cell.angle_alpha   90.00
_cell.angle_beta   90.00
_cell.angle_gamma   90.00
#
_symmetry.space_group_name_H-M   'P 1'
#
loop_
_entity.id
_entity.type
_entity.pdbx_description
1 polymer ?
#
loop_
_entity_poly.entity_id
_entity_poly.type
_entity_poly.pdbx_seq_one_letter_code
_entity_poly.pdbx_strand_id
1 'polypeptide(L)'
;MKEQLEKWKELLKNSGKNRWIVFLLAGLLLLVISIPNGEEQKLPAAQAEVADEKTLDQAETLAAGLERVLSRVHGVGKTKVLVTLKSDGKRLVEKDSSARSSSSKENSGNTDAENTQEENTVYEKNGSGEEIPYVSEVLEPEVAGVLVVAEGGGDPVTVREITEAVQALFGIEVHKIKVMKMD
;
A
#
# COMPACT_ATOMS: atom_id res chain seq x y z
N MET A 1 -19.85 11.01 57.79
CA MET A 1 -20.17 10.17 56.60
C MET A 1 -21.62 9.70 56.56
N LYS A 2 -22.22 9.24 57.67
CA LYS A 2 -23.63 8.76 57.67
C LYS A 2 -24.67 9.86 57.42
N GLU A 3 -24.47 11.08 57.93
CA GLU A 3 -25.38 12.22 57.65
C GLU A 3 -25.35 12.70 56.20
N GLN A 4 -24.20 12.56 55.52
CA GLN A 4 -24.09 12.89 54.09
C GLN A 4 -24.93 11.89 53.27
N LEU A 5 -24.87 10.60 53.57
CA LEU A 5 -25.68 9.60 52.86
C LEU A 5 -27.20 9.82 53.03
N GLU A 6 -27.66 10.23 54.21
CA GLU A 6 -29.09 10.47 54.44
C GLU A 6 -29.58 11.74 53.72
N LYS A 7 -28.77 12.81 53.67
CA LYS A 7 -29.07 14.00 52.85
C LYS A 7 -29.15 13.68 51.35
N TRP A 8 -28.26 12.81 50.86
CA TRP A 8 -28.29 12.37 49.46
C TRP A 8 -29.51 11.49 49.13
N LYS A 9 -29.98 10.67 50.08
CA LYS A 9 -31.22 9.89 49.93
C LYS A 9 -32.47 10.77 49.89
N GLU A 10 -32.55 11.82 50.69
CA GLU A 10 -33.69 12.75 50.63
C GLU A 10 -33.72 13.55 49.32
N LEU A 11 -32.55 13.93 48.79
CA LEU A 11 -32.46 14.59 47.47
C LEU A 11 -32.90 13.67 46.32
N LEU A 12 -32.65 12.35 46.42
CA LEU A 12 -33.14 11.36 45.45
C LEU A 12 -34.65 11.07 45.60
N LYS A 13 -35.21 11.21 46.80
CA LYS A 13 -36.58 10.77 47.10
C LYS A 13 -37.65 11.83 46.78
N ASN A 14 -37.29 13.11 46.65
CA ASN A 14 -38.23 14.22 46.48
C ASN A 14 -38.12 14.99 45.16
N SER A 15 -37.69 14.36 44.07
CA SER A 15 -37.57 15.04 42.76
C SER A 15 -38.39 14.32 41.69
N GLY A 16 -39.50 14.94 41.29
CA GLY A 16 -40.37 14.47 40.22
C GLY A 16 -39.58 14.15 38.94
N LYS A 17 -40.06 13.13 38.21
CA LYS A 17 -39.40 12.42 37.09
C LYS A 17 -38.62 13.33 36.12
N ASN A 18 -39.06 14.57 35.93
CA ASN A 18 -38.47 15.55 35.02
C ASN A 18 -37.10 16.07 35.46
N ARG A 19 -36.78 16.14 36.77
CA ARG A 19 -35.45 16.57 37.26
C ARG A 19 -34.40 15.47 37.14
N TRP A 20 -34.82 14.21 37.25
CA TRP A 20 -33.90 13.07 37.07
C TRP A 20 -33.45 12.92 35.61
N ILE A 21 -34.34 13.28 34.67
CA ILE A 21 -34.00 13.44 33.25
C ILE A 21 -32.89 14.46 33.03
N VAL A 22 -32.87 15.58 33.76
CA VAL A 22 -31.80 16.59 33.64
C VAL A 22 -30.44 16.02 34.09
N PHE A 23 -30.41 15.21 35.16
CA PHE A 23 -29.18 14.54 35.59
C PHE A 23 -28.73 13.45 34.62
N LEU A 24 -29.66 12.70 34.03
CA LEU A 24 -29.35 11.70 32.98
C LEU A 24 -28.78 12.35 31.73
N LEU A 25 -29.35 13.49 31.31
CA LEU A 25 -28.95 14.22 30.11
C LEU A 25 -27.60 14.93 30.33
N ALA A 26 -27.36 15.47 31.52
CA ALA A 26 -26.05 16.01 31.90
C ALA A 26 -24.97 14.92 32.00
N GLY A 27 -25.33 13.72 32.49
CA GLY A 27 -24.44 12.56 32.53
C GLY A 27 -24.06 12.06 31.13
N LEU A 28 -25.02 12.01 30.21
CA LEU A 28 -24.77 11.69 28.79
C LEU A 28 -23.86 12.73 28.14
N LEU A 29 -24.08 14.03 28.43
CA LEU A 29 -23.25 15.11 27.90
C LEU A 29 -21.80 15.02 28.40
N LEU A 30 -21.58 14.67 29.66
CA LEU A 30 -20.24 14.43 30.19
C LEU A 30 -19.56 13.19 29.60
N LEU A 31 -20.31 12.14 29.27
CA LEU A 31 -19.78 10.95 28.62
C LEU A 31 -19.16 11.27 27.25
N VAL A 32 -19.80 12.14 26.46
CA VAL A 32 -19.29 12.56 25.15
C VAL A 32 -17.97 13.33 25.26
N ILE A 33 -17.83 14.20 26.26
CA ILE A 33 -16.61 15.00 26.47
C ILE A 33 -15.49 14.14 27.10
N SER A 34 -15.84 13.06 27.79
CA SER A 34 -14.87 12.16 28.43
C SER A 34 -14.23 11.16 27.48
N ILE A 35 -14.64 11.11 26.20
CA ILE A 35 -13.93 10.30 25.21
C ILE A 35 -12.62 11.03 24.87
N PRO A 36 -11.46 10.46 25.21
CA PRO A 36 -10.18 11.04 24.81
C PRO A 36 -10.14 11.09 23.28
N ASN A 37 -9.95 12.29 22.74
CA ASN A 37 -9.94 12.56 21.31
C ASN A 37 -8.67 11.97 20.69
N GLY A 38 -8.74 10.68 20.36
CA GLY A 38 -7.75 9.92 19.62
C GLY A 38 -8.46 8.74 18.96
N GLU A 39 -8.31 8.68 17.63
CA GLU A 39 -8.78 7.65 16.71
C GLU A 39 -10.16 7.88 16.05
N GLU A 40 -10.07 8.28 14.79
CA GLU A 40 -11.17 8.37 13.83
C GLU A 40 -11.79 6.98 13.62
N GLN A 41 -13.10 6.88 13.87
CA GLN A 41 -13.89 5.72 13.48
C GLN A 41 -14.10 5.72 11.96
N LYS A 42 -13.41 4.84 11.24
CA LYS A 42 -13.77 4.45 9.88
C LYS A 42 -14.98 3.50 9.92
N LEU A 43 -16.07 3.88 9.24
CA LEU A 43 -17.15 2.95 8.87
C LEU A 43 -16.66 1.97 7.77
N PRO A 44 -17.25 0.77 7.67
CA PRO A 44 -16.73 -0.30 6.81
C PRO A 44 -17.01 -0.01 5.33
N ALA A 45 -15.97 0.39 4.61
CA ALA A 45 -15.92 0.34 3.15
C ALA A 45 -15.29 -0.99 2.71
N ALA A 46 -15.87 -1.56 1.67
CA ALA A 46 -15.52 -2.84 1.09
C ALA A 46 -14.01 -2.98 0.78
N GLN A 47 -13.48 -4.16 1.10
CA GLN A 47 -12.28 -4.82 0.57
C GLN A 47 -11.38 -3.98 -0.34
N ALA A 48 -10.35 -3.35 0.24
CA ALA A 48 -9.09 -2.99 -0.43
C ALA A 48 -8.02 -2.58 0.60
N GLU A 49 -7.67 -3.45 1.55
CA GLU A 49 -6.56 -3.17 2.50
C GLU A 49 -5.72 -4.43 2.71
N VAL A 50 -4.90 -4.77 1.70
CA VAL A 50 -3.68 -5.60 1.89
C VAL A 50 -2.47 -5.04 1.12
N ALA A 51 -2.59 -3.82 0.56
CA ALA A 51 -1.63 -3.24 -0.37
C ALA A 51 -0.63 -2.24 0.28
N ASP A 52 -0.77 -1.92 1.57
CA ASP A 52 -0.17 -0.69 2.11
C ASP A 52 1.19 -0.88 2.82
N GLU A 53 1.45 -1.98 3.54
CA GLU A 53 2.72 -2.12 4.29
C GLU A 53 3.91 -2.61 3.45
N LYS A 54 3.73 -3.62 2.59
CA LYS A 54 4.85 -4.20 1.81
C LYS A 54 5.38 -3.25 0.74
N THR A 55 4.52 -2.42 0.17
CA THR A 55 4.87 -1.47 -0.89
C THR A 55 5.75 -0.34 -0.34
N LEU A 56 5.45 0.13 0.87
CA LEU A 56 6.23 1.18 1.53
C LEU A 56 7.64 0.69 1.89
N ASP A 57 7.77 -0.52 2.43
CA ASP A 57 9.07 -1.11 2.80
C ASP A 57 10.01 -1.28 1.59
N GLN A 58 9.46 -1.68 0.43
CA GLN A 58 10.23 -1.80 -0.81
C GLN A 58 10.69 -0.44 -1.34
N ALA A 59 9.82 0.57 -1.34
CA ALA A 59 10.16 1.92 -1.77
C ALA A 59 11.26 2.53 -0.88
N GLU A 60 11.17 2.35 0.43
CA GLU A 60 12.18 2.80 1.39
C GLU A 60 13.52 2.09 1.19
N THR A 61 13.52 0.78 0.92
CA THR A 61 14.74 0.02 0.65
C THR A 61 15.46 0.52 -0.60
N LEU A 62 14.74 0.76 -1.69
CA LEU A 62 15.29 1.32 -2.92
C LEU A 62 15.83 2.75 -2.71
N ALA A 63 15.08 3.58 -1.99
CA ALA A 63 15.50 4.94 -1.64
C ALA A 63 16.78 4.93 -0.81
N ALA A 64 16.86 4.10 0.22
CA ALA A 64 18.05 3.97 1.08
C ALA A 64 19.27 3.44 0.32
N GLY A 65 19.05 2.53 -0.63
CA GLY A 65 20.08 2.07 -1.57
C GLY A 65 20.67 3.22 -2.37
N LEU A 66 19.80 4.04 -2.97
CA LEU A 66 20.19 5.18 -3.78
C LEU A 66 20.88 6.28 -2.97
N GLU A 67 20.36 6.61 -1.78
CA GLU A 67 20.99 7.57 -0.85
C GLU A 67 22.44 7.18 -0.54
N ARG A 68 22.67 5.89 -0.22
CA ARG A 68 23.98 5.38 0.18
C ARG A 68 25.02 5.47 -0.93
N VAL A 69 24.60 5.30 -2.18
CA VAL A 69 25.51 5.38 -3.34
C VAL A 69 25.74 6.84 -3.73
N LEU A 70 24.67 7.62 -3.90
CA LEU A 70 24.76 9.02 -4.33
C LEU A 70 25.58 9.88 -3.35
N SER A 71 25.49 9.62 -2.04
CA SER A 71 26.28 10.34 -1.02
C SER A 71 27.79 10.13 -1.12
N ARG A 72 28.25 9.11 -1.87
CA ARG A 72 29.68 8.84 -2.11
C ARG A 72 30.18 9.44 -3.41
N VAL A 73 29.29 9.99 -4.24
CA VAL A 73 29.64 10.59 -5.52
C VAL A 73 30.19 12.00 -5.28
N HIS A 74 31.30 12.31 -5.94
CA HIS A 74 31.92 13.64 -5.86
C HIS A 74 30.94 14.73 -6.31
N GLY A 75 30.82 15.79 -5.51
CA GLY A 75 29.95 16.94 -5.80
C GLY A 75 28.52 16.81 -5.29
N VAL A 76 28.04 15.60 -4.96
CA VAL A 76 26.66 15.38 -4.50
C VAL A 76 26.47 15.75 -3.01
N GLY A 77 27.40 15.36 -2.15
CA GLY A 77 27.33 15.61 -0.71
C GLY A 77 26.25 14.79 -0.01
N LYS A 78 25.66 15.31 1.07
CA LYS A 78 24.53 14.65 1.74
C LYS A 78 23.30 14.62 0.84
N THR A 79 22.57 13.53 0.89
CA THR A 79 21.37 13.32 0.08
C THR A 79 20.21 12.74 0.86
N LYS A 80 19.01 13.06 0.39
CA LYS A 80 17.75 12.40 0.73
C LYS A 80 16.98 12.05 -0.52
N VAL A 81 16.44 10.84 -0.56
CA VAL A 81 15.76 10.28 -1.73
C VAL A 81 14.38 9.80 -1.31
N LEU A 82 13.39 10.10 -2.14
CA LEU A 82 12.07 9.50 -2.08
C LEU A 82 11.80 8.79 -3.40
N VAL A 83 11.31 7.55 -3.32
CA VAL A 83 10.93 6.73 -4.47
C VAL A 83 9.45 6.44 -4.39
N THR A 84 8.73 6.58 -5.51
CA THR A 84 7.32 6.19 -5.62
C THR A 84 7.21 5.01 -6.58
N LEU A 85 6.44 3.99 -6.23
CA LEU A 85 6.19 2.80 -7.05
C LEU A 85 4.86 2.93 -7.80
N LYS A 86 4.78 2.38 -9.02
CA LYS A 86 3.55 2.35 -9.85
C LYS A 86 2.57 1.27 -9.42
N SER A 87 3.08 0.15 -8.91
CA SER A 87 2.28 -0.99 -8.45
C SER A 87 3.08 -1.83 -7.45
N ASP A 88 2.38 -2.68 -6.70
CA ASP A 88 2.86 -3.64 -5.71
C ASP A 88 3.52 -4.91 -6.30
N GLY A 89 3.98 -4.83 -7.55
CA GLY A 89 4.47 -5.97 -8.33
C GLY A 89 3.34 -6.85 -8.87
N LYS A 90 3.54 -7.49 -10.04
CA LYS A 90 2.56 -8.42 -10.62
C LYS A 90 2.96 -9.86 -10.27
N ARG A 91 2.02 -10.64 -9.76
CA ARG A 91 2.18 -12.10 -9.60
C ARG A 91 1.63 -12.80 -10.82
N LEU A 92 2.49 -13.40 -11.63
CA LEU A 92 2.08 -14.19 -12.77
C LEU A 92 1.96 -15.66 -12.35
N VAL A 93 0.74 -16.17 -12.38
CA VAL A 93 0.46 -17.59 -12.12
C VAL A 93 0.76 -18.41 -13.38
N GLU A 94 1.33 -19.60 -13.20
CA GLU A 94 1.62 -20.51 -14.30
C GLU A 94 0.29 -20.95 -14.93
N LYS A 95 0.15 -20.70 -16.24
CA LYS A 95 -0.98 -21.20 -17.03
C LYS A 95 -0.52 -22.43 -17.80
N ASP A 96 -1.21 -23.55 -17.63
CA ASP A 96 -0.97 -24.72 -18.46
C ASP A 96 -1.67 -24.52 -19.80
N SER A 97 -0.93 -24.06 -20.81
CA SER A 97 -1.46 -24.03 -22.18
C SER A 97 -1.27 -25.41 -22.81
N SER A 98 -2.31 -26.25 -22.75
CA SER A 98 -2.34 -27.43 -23.61
C SER A 98 -2.62 -26.98 -25.04
N ALA A 99 -1.58 -26.54 -25.77
CA ALA A 99 -1.64 -26.39 -27.21
C ALA A 99 -1.70 -27.80 -27.82
N ARG A 100 -2.91 -28.40 -27.89
CA ARG A 100 -3.13 -29.57 -28.75
C ARG A 100 -3.11 -29.10 -30.21
N SER A 101 -1.91 -28.96 -30.77
CA SER A 101 -1.75 -28.98 -32.22
C SER A 101 -1.83 -30.44 -32.69
N SER A 102 -3.04 -30.97 -32.87
CA SER A 102 -3.22 -32.22 -33.60
C SER A 102 -3.06 -31.93 -35.09
N SER A 103 -1.82 -32.00 -35.60
CA SER A 103 -1.60 -32.07 -37.05
C SER A 103 -1.80 -33.51 -37.52
N SER A 104 -3.04 -33.97 -37.60
CA SER A 104 -3.39 -35.14 -38.41
C SER A 104 -3.51 -34.68 -39.86
N LYS A 105 -2.39 -34.66 -40.58
CA LYS A 105 -2.43 -34.65 -42.05
C LYS A 105 -2.69 -36.07 -42.54
N GLU A 106 -3.96 -36.49 -42.50
CA GLU A 106 -4.47 -37.48 -43.43
C GLU A 106 -5.88 -37.06 -43.90
N ASN A 107 -5.88 -36.43 -45.07
CA ASN A 107 -6.85 -36.62 -46.15
C ASN A 107 -8.36 -36.68 -45.80
N SER A 108 -9.04 -35.52 -45.84
CA SER A 108 -10.22 -35.25 -46.67
C SER A 108 -10.81 -33.88 -46.29
N GLY A 109 -10.77 -32.92 -47.21
CA GLY A 109 -11.02 -31.51 -46.92
C GLY A 109 -12.50 -31.11 -46.94
N ASN A 110 -13.03 -30.69 -45.80
CA ASN A 110 -13.76 -29.43 -45.63
C ASN A 110 -13.75 -29.06 -44.14
N THR A 111 -13.14 -27.92 -43.79
CA THR A 111 -12.81 -27.51 -42.43
C THR A 111 -13.61 -26.27 -42.06
N ASP A 112 -14.48 -26.37 -41.07
CA ASP A 112 -14.90 -25.23 -40.24
C ASP A 112 -14.15 -25.34 -38.91
N ALA A 113 -13.10 -24.53 -38.76
CA ALA A 113 -12.24 -24.50 -37.58
C ALA A 113 -12.79 -23.49 -36.57
N GLU A 114 -13.46 -23.98 -35.52
CA GLU A 114 -13.79 -23.20 -34.34
C GLU A 114 -12.62 -23.29 -33.35
N ASN A 115 -11.95 -22.15 -33.12
CA ASN A 115 -10.77 -22.04 -32.27
C ASN A 115 -11.20 -21.63 -30.86
N THR A 116 -11.54 -22.59 -30.01
CA THR A 116 -11.83 -22.35 -28.58
C THR A 116 -10.56 -22.61 -27.78
N GLN A 117 -9.93 -21.54 -27.30
CA GLN A 117 -8.81 -21.62 -26.34
C GLN A 117 -9.39 -21.76 -24.92
N GLU A 118 -9.19 -22.93 -24.31
CA GLU A 118 -9.44 -23.14 -22.87
C GLU A 118 -8.15 -22.82 -22.10
N GLU A 119 -8.17 -21.78 -21.25
CA GLU A 119 -7.08 -21.45 -20.33
C GLU A 119 -7.34 -22.15 -18.97
N ASN A 120 -6.42 -23.01 -18.50
CA ASN A 120 -6.53 -23.70 -17.21
C ASN A 120 -5.40 -23.25 -16.26
N THR A 121 -5.73 -22.87 -15.02
CA THR A 121 -4.75 -22.45 -13.99
C THR A 121 -4.29 -23.66 -13.17
N VAL A 122 -2.98 -23.80 -12.93
CA VAL A 122 -2.42 -24.92 -12.16
C VAL A 122 -2.48 -24.62 -10.65
N TYR A 123 -3.12 -25.49 -9.88
CA TYR A 123 -3.25 -25.39 -8.42
C TYR A 123 -2.45 -26.48 -7.71
N GLU A 124 -1.77 -26.13 -6.62
CA GLU A 124 -1.10 -27.05 -5.70
C GLU A 124 -1.99 -27.28 -4.47
N LYS A 125 -2.18 -28.55 -4.05
CA LYS A 125 -2.96 -28.89 -2.86
C LYS A 125 -2.05 -28.87 -1.63
N ASN A 126 -2.29 -27.96 -0.70
CA ASN A 126 -1.61 -27.99 0.59
C ASN A 126 -2.08 -29.20 1.43
N GLY A 127 -1.36 -29.52 2.52
CA GLY A 127 -1.71 -30.63 3.42
C GLY A 127 -3.08 -30.53 4.12
N SER A 128 -3.80 -29.41 3.96
CA SER A 128 -5.15 -29.15 4.46
C SER A 128 -6.23 -29.20 3.37
N GLY A 129 -5.86 -29.50 2.12
CA GLY A 129 -6.79 -29.62 0.99
C GLY A 129 -7.15 -28.30 0.32
N GLU A 130 -6.49 -27.20 0.67
CA GLU A 130 -6.68 -25.89 0.05
C GLU A 130 -5.86 -25.80 -1.25
N GLU A 131 -6.52 -25.38 -2.34
CA GLU A 131 -5.93 -25.25 -3.68
C GLU A 131 -5.30 -23.86 -3.82
N ILE A 132 -3.96 -23.78 -3.83
CA ILE A 132 -3.21 -22.53 -3.98
C ILE A 132 -2.61 -22.49 -5.40
N PRO A 133 -2.82 -21.41 -6.18
CA PRO A 133 -2.30 -21.34 -7.54
C PRO A 133 -0.76 -21.29 -7.54
N TYR A 134 -0.15 -22.02 -8.48
CA TYR A 134 1.30 -22.02 -8.65
C TYR A 134 1.78 -20.70 -9.26
N VAL A 135 2.63 -19.96 -8.53
CA VAL A 135 3.16 -18.67 -8.98
C VAL A 135 4.46 -18.92 -9.74
N SER A 136 4.43 -18.69 -11.06
CA SER A 136 5.56 -18.90 -11.97
C SER A 136 6.62 -17.80 -11.88
N GLU A 137 6.20 -16.55 -11.68
CA GLU A 137 7.08 -15.38 -11.73
C GLU A 137 6.55 -14.24 -10.86
N VAL A 138 7.46 -13.59 -10.13
CA VAL A 138 7.17 -12.37 -9.35
C VAL A 138 7.89 -11.21 -10.04
N LEU A 139 7.14 -10.33 -10.68
CA LEU A 139 7.70 -9.14 -11.31
C LEU A 139 7.94 -8.05 -10.26
N GLU A 140 9.14 -7.46 -10.26
CA GLU A 140 9.49 -6.34 -9.41
C GLU A 140 8.59 -5.13 -9.67
N PRO A 141 8.29 -4.32 -8.63
CA PRO A 141 7.47 -3.12 -8.78
C PRO A 141 8.17 -2.07 -9.64
N GLU A 142 7.48 -1.56 -10.66
CA GLU A 142 8.02 -0.47 -11.48
C GLU A 142 8.04 0.85 -10.71
N VAL A 143 9.14 1.61 -10.82
CA VAL A 143 9.25 2.95 -10.22
C VAL A 143 8.42 3.97 -11.03
N ALA A 144 7.60 4.74 -10.34
CA ALA A 144 6.79 5.82 -10.88
C ALA A 144 7.58 7.14 -11.00
N GLY A 145 8.41 7.44 -10.00
CA GLY A 145 9.19 8.67 -9.95
C GLY A 145 10.15 8.72 -8.77
N VAL A 146 11.11 9.64 -8.85
CA VAL A 146 12.16 9.81 -7.85
C VAL A 146 12.39 11.29 -7.56
N LEU A 147 12.39 11.65 -6.28
CA LEU A 147 12.80 12.96 -5.79
C LEU A 147 14.13 12.81 -5.06
N VAL A 148 15.11 13.62 -5.44
CA VAL A 148 16.43 13.67 -4.81
C VAL A 148 16.68 15.07 -4.28
N VAL A 149 16.98 15.18 -2.99
CA VAL A 149 17.45 16.41 -2.34
C VAL A 149 18.92 16.20 -2.01
N ALA A 150 19.80 17.01 -2.59
CA ALA A 150 21.25 16.85 -2.44
C ALA A 150 21.92 18.20 -2.16
N GLU A 151 22.99 18.24 -1.35
CA GLU A 151 23.80 19.46 -1.14
C GLU A 151 24.31 20.01 -2.49
N GLY A 152 24.72 19.11 -3.40
CA GLY A 152 25.12 19.38 -4.77
C GLY A 152 23.99 19.72 -5.74
N GLY A 153 22.73 19.75 -5.30
CA GLY A 153 21.56 19.99 -6.16
C GLY A 153 21.47 21.41 -6.76
N GLY A 154 22.43 22.28 -6.46
CA GLY A 154 22.59 23.59 -7.10
C GLY A 154 23.60 23.63 -8.26
N ASP A 155 24.38 22.57 -8.46
CA ASP A 155 25.34 22.48 -9.56
C ASP A 155 24.72 21.75 -10.77
N PRO A 156 24.63 22.39 -11.96
CA PRO A 156 24.01 21.78 -13.13
C PRO A 156 24.67 20.47 -13.59
N VAL A 157 25.99 20.34 -13.40
CA VAL A 157 26.70 19.11 -13.74
C VAL A 157 26.25 17.99 -12.81
N THR A 158 26.31 18.22 -11.50
CA THR A 158 25.85 17.27 -10.48
C THR A 158 24.38 16.87 -10.69
N VAL A 159 23.49 17.83 -10.98
CA VAL A 159 22.06 17.55 -11.26
C VAL A 159 21.90 16.62 -12.47
N ARG A 160 22.68 16.83 -13.53
CA ARG A 160 22.66 15.97 -14.72
C ARG A 160 23.14 14.56 -14.38
N GLU A 161 24.29 14.42 -13.73
CA GLU A 161 24.86 13.12 -13.35
C GLU A 161 23.90 12.32 -12.46
N ILE A 162 23.26 12.97 -11.48
CA ILE A 162 22.23 12.34 -10.64
C ILE A 162 21.07 11.86 -11.52
N THR A 163 20.57 12.72 -12.40
CA THR A 163 19.40 12.39 -13.24
C THR A 163 19.69 11.21 -14.16
N GLU A 164 20.86 11.19 -14.80
CA GLU A 164 21.31 10.09 -15.67
C GLU A 164 21.48 8.78 -14.89
N ALA A 165 22.05 8.83 -13.68
CA ALA A 165 22.20 7.66 -12.82
C ALA A 165 20.86 7.06 -12.41
N VAL A 166 19.90 7.90 -12.01
CA VAL A 166 18.55 7.45 -11.63
C VAL A 166 17.80 6.87 -12.84
N GLN A 167 17.91 7.51 -14.00
CA GLN A 167 17.34 7.01 -15.24
C GLN A 167 17.90 5.64 -15.62
N ALA A 168 19.23 5.45 -15.55
CA ALA A 168 19.88 4.19 -15.89
C ALA A 168 19.53 3.06 -14.91
N LEU A 169 19.36 3.37 -13.63
CA LEU A 169 19.08 2.38 -12.59
C LEU A 169 17.63 1.88 -12.61
N PHE A 170 16.67 2.78 -12.80
CA PHE A 170 15.25 2.47 -12.67
C PHE A 170 14.47 2.49 -14.00
N GLY A 171 15.13 2.82 -15.11
CA GLY A 171 14.48 2.91 -16.43
C GLY A 171 13.39 3.98 -16.51
N ILE A 172 13.44 5.00 -15.64
CA ILE A 172 12.41 6.06 -15.59
C ILE A 172 12.77 7.24 -16.47
N GLU A 173 11.73 7.88 -17.02
CA GLU A 173 11.90 9.04 -17.89
C GLU A 173 12.34 10.28 -17.11
N VAL A 174 13.11 11.15 -17.76
CA VAL A 174 13.71 12.35 -17.14
C VAL A 174 12.67 13.25 -16.45
N HIS A 175 11.47 13.39 -17.02
CA HIS A 175 10.41 14.23 -16.45
C HIS A 175 9.78 13.67 -15.15
N LYS A 176 10.13 12.44 -14.77
CA LYS A 176 9.73 11.79 -13.50
C LYS A 176 10.81 11.87 -12.42
N ILE A 177 11.93 12.53 -12.72
CA ILE A 177 13.04 12.73 -11.80
C ILE A 177 13.10 14.22 -11.44
N LYS A 178 13.14 14.52 -10.15
CA LYS A 178 13.36 15.88 -9.66
C LYS A 178 14.55 15.91 -8.72
N VAL A 179 15.51 16.79 -9.01
CA VAL A 179 16.64 17.09 -8.12
C VAL A 179 16.45 18.48 -7.53
N MET A 180 16.69 18.61 -6.23
CA MET A 180 16.63 19.86 -5.48
C MET A 180 17.87 20.03 -4.62
N LYS A 181 18.23 21.30 -4.38
CA LYS A 181 19.29 21.65 -3.45
C LYS A 181 18.85 21.41 -2.00
N MET A 182 19.73 20.81 -1.21
CA MET A 182 19.61 20.75 0.25
C MET A 182 20.16 22.04 0.86
N ASP A 183 19.39 22.65 1.77
CA ASP A 183 19.80 23.82 2.55
C ASP A 183 20.56 23.45 3.83
#